data_AF-A0A2D4FIZ4-F1
#
_entry.id   AF-A0A2D4FIZ4-F1
#
_cell.length_a   1.000
_cell.length_b   1.000
_cell.length_c   1.000
_cell.angle_alpha   90.00
_cell.angle_beta   90.00
_cell.angle_gamma   90.00
#
_symmetry.space_group_name_H-M   'P 1'
#
loop_
_entity.id
_entity.type
_entity.pdbx_description
1 polymer ?
#
loop_
_entity_poly.entity_id
_entity_poly.type
_entity_poly.pdbx_seq_one_letter_code
_entity_poly.pdbx_strand_id
1 'polypeptide(L)'
;RLGALLQRAVEAEEPRLDLPAAFTEHWKGVTQYYLEASDERKPAKQTEIPWRLKQMLDILVYEEKQQLEGETGPCLEYLLQHKILETLSTLGKAEYPPGMRSQVLLFFSRLLGQMQSPLMHYFNVYRPVQKLIQLQGDALGPEPEKEVLQFIAVLCTKIRQEPALLPYVLEGRDVGSLGLAAKPSTSSGQSLPSSGDQCPEKPRGRDPAASVLNLVTSLIGLCKSKNKKVVLKARENLLLLTSVDHPTAAQALAQDSMLGLLLSDHLCSLYDAIPGAISPADTATLPPVQWRLQSDPSAEENSFPGKPSLEAFFGWLDF
;
A
#
# COMPACT_ATOMS: atom_id res chain seq x y z
N ARG A 1 4.90 53.73 -27.68
CA ARG A 1 5.87 52.61 -27.77
C ARG A 1 5.79 51.67 -26.56
N LEU A 2 5.59 52.17 -25.33
CA LEU A 2 5.33 51.34 -24.14
C LEU A 2 4.03 50.51 -24.21
N GLY A 3 2.94 51.07 -24.73
CA GLY A 3 1.66 50.34 -24.86
C GLY A 3 1.76 49.09 -25.74
N ALA A 4 2.52 49.16 -26.85
CA ALA A 4 2.75 48.02 -27.73
C ALA A 4 3.68 46.96 -27.13
N LEU A 5 4.55 47.33 -26.19
CA LEU A 5 5.40 46.39 -25.46
C LEU A 5 4.65 45.69 -24.33
N LEU A 6 3.73 46.40 -23.64
CA LEU A 6 2.85 45.81 -22.64
C LEU A 6 1.81 44.88 -23.26
N GLN A 7 1.24 45.24 -24.41
CA GLN A 7 0.29 44.39 -25.12
C GLN A 7 0.96 43.09 -25.62
N ARG A 8 2.21 43.17 -26.08
CA ARG A 8 3.02 42.02 -26.49
C ARG A 8 3.52 41.16 -25.33
N ALA A 9 3.59 41.73 -24.11
CA ALA A 9 3.91 41.01 -22.88
C ALA A 9 2.66 40.36 -22.24
N VAL A 10 1.47 40.91 -22.50
CA VAL A 10 0.17 40.32 -22.11
C VAL A 10 -0.27 39.24 -23.11
N GLU A 11 0.14 39.35 -24.38
CA GLU A 11 -0.04 38.33 -25.43
C GLU A 11 1.03 37.23 -25.42
N ALA A 12 2.07 37.36 -24.59
CA ALA A 12 2.91 36.23 -24.24
C ALA A 12 2.09 35.35 -23.29
N GLU A 13 1.11 34.62 -23.83
CA GLU A 13 0.59 33.43 -23.16
C GLU A 13 1.82 32.63 -22.75
N GLU A 14 2.03 32.49 -21.43
CA GLU A 14 2.96 31.47 -20.93
C GLU A 14 2.61 30.18 -21.67
N PRO A 15 3.58 29.53 -22.35
CA PRO A 15 3.29 28.36 -23.16
C PRO A 15 2.52 27.39 -22.29
N ARG A 16 1.24 27.16 -22.63
CA ARG A 16 0.38 26.25 -21.86
C ARG A 16 1.12 24.92 -21.82
N LEU A 17 1.60 24.57 -20.63
CA LEU A 17 2.43 23.39 -20.44
C LEU A 17 1.62 22.18 -20.92
N ASP A 18 2.13 21.47 -21.92
CA ASP A 18 1.54 20.23 -22.41
C ASP A 18 1.77 19.14 -21.33
N LEU A 19 0.82 19.04 -20.39
CA LEU A 19 0.89 18.12 -19.27
C LEU A 19 1.02 16.66 -19.74
N PRO A 20 0.24 16.17 -20.73
CA PRO A 20 0.41 14.83 -21.27
C PRO A 20 1.81 14.56 -21.84
N ALA A 21 2.39 15.51 -22.59
CA ALA A 21 3.74 15.36 -23.12
C ALA A 21 4.79 15.32 -22.01
N ALA A 22 4.69 16.20 -21.01
CA ALA A 22 5.59 16.23 -19.86
C ALA A 22 5.49 14.95 -19.01
N PHE A 23 4.27 14.48 -18.74
CA PHE A 23 4.02 13.23 -18.03
C PHE A 23 4.66 12.04 -18.76
N THR A 24 4.45 11.98 -20.08
CA THR A 24 5.01 10.93 -20.94
C THR A 24 6.54 10.97 -20.99
N GLU A 25 7.14 12.17 -21.04
CA GLU A 25 8.60 12.33 -20.96
C GLU A 25 9.16 11.77 -19.65
N HIS A 26 8.54 12.11 -18.52
CA HIS A 26 9.01 11.61 -17.23
C HIS A 26 8.90 10.10 -17.12
N TRP A 27 7.80 9.51 -17.60
CA TRP A 27 7.65 8.05 -17.65
C TRP A 27 8.71 7.40 -18.53
N LYS A 28 8.95 7.94 -19.73
CA LYS A 28 10.02 7.46 -20.63
C LYS A 28 11.38 7.51 -19.93
N GLY A 29 11.68 8.60 -19.24
CA GLY A 29 12.92 8.74 -18.47
C GLY A 29 13.08 7.71 -17.35
N VAL A 30 11.99 7.31 -16.68
CA VAL A 30 12.03 6.20 -15.71
C VAL A 30 12.38 4.88 -16.41
N THR A 31 11.73 4.57 -17.52
CA THR A 31 11.98 3.31 -18.25
C THR A 31 13.35 3.29 -18.95
N GLN A 32 13.83 4.44 -19.42
CA GLN A 32 15.11 4.58 -20.11
C GLN A 32 16.29 4.16 -19.23
N TYR A 33 16.21 4.42 -17.90
CA TYR A 33 17.21 3.96 -16.94
C TYR A 33 17.47 2.44 -17.04
N TYR A 34 16.44 1.66 -17.34
CA TYR A 34 16.51 0.20 -17.46
C TYR A 34 16.94 -0.28 -18.86
N LEU A 35 16.86 0.59 -19.86
CA LEU A 35 17.31 0.29 -21.23
C LEU A 35 18.79 0.62 -21.41
N GLU A 36 19.26 1.66 -20.72
CA GLU A 36 20.68 2.02 -20.67
C GLU A 36 21.42 1.03 -19.75
N ALA A 37 22.63 0.61 -20.14
CA ALA A 37 23.52 -0.21 -19.32
C ALA A 37 24.04 0.62 -18.13
N SER A 38 23.13 0.92 -17.21
CA SER A 38 23.33 1.70 -16.00
C SER A 38 24.17 0.91 -15.00
N ASP A 39 24.94 1.62 -14.16
CA ASP A 39 25.68 1.01 -13.05
C ASP A 39 24.73 0.22 -12.14
N GLU A 40 24.85 -1.11 -12.17
CA GLU A 40 23.98 -2.06 -11.48
C GLU A 40 23.96 -1.88 -9.96
N ARG A 41 24.95 -1.19 -9.38
CA ARG A 41 25.06 -0.99 -7.94
C ARG A 41 24.54 0.35 -7.45
N LYS A 42 24.24 1.29 -8.34
CA LYS A 42 23.78 2.63 -7.96
C LYS A 42 22.38 2.53 -7.34
N PRO A 43 22.18 2.85 -6.05
CA PRO A 43 20.87 2.74 -5.41
C PRO A 43 19.82 3.64 -6.07
N ALA A 44 18.57 3.18 -6.11
CA ALA A 44 17.44 3.88 -6.75
C ALA A 44 17.33 5.35 -6.32
N LYS A 45 17.52 5.61 -5.01
CA LYS A 45 17.46 6.95 -4.40
C LYS A 45 18.49 7.95 -4.94
N GLN A 46 19.56 7.49 -5.59
CA GLN A 46 20.62 8.33 -6.17
C GLN A 46 20.47 8.49 -7.69
N THR A 47 19.46 7.86 -8.28
CA THR A 47 19.12 8.01 -9.70
C THR A 47 18.09 9.13 -9.88
N GLU A 48 17.73 9.42 -11.13
CA GLU A 48 16.64 10.36 -11.44
C GLU A 48 15.24 9.76 -11.24
N ILE A 49 15.12 8.44 -11.01
CA ILE A 49 13.84 7.74 -10.87
C ILE A 49 12.94 8.40 -9.81
N PRO A 50 13.40 8.68 -8.57
CA PRO A 50 12.54 9.29 -7.55
C PRO A 50 12.02 10.67 -7.96
N TRP A 51 12.86 11.47 -8.61
CA TRP A 51 12.49 12.81 -9.07
C TRP A 51 11.44 12.72 -10.19
N ARG A 52 11.65 11.85 -11.19
CA ARG A 52 10.69 11.65 -12.29
C ARG A 52 9.34 11.12 -11.80
N LEU A 53 9.34 10.15 -10.90
CA LEU A 53 8.10 9.65 -10.28
C LEU A 53 7.37 10.74 -9.50
N LYS A 54 8.11 11.61 -8.80
CA LYS A 54 7.51 12.78 -8.14
C LYS A 54 6.90 13.75 -9.16
N GLN A 55 7.60 14.08 -10.24
CA GLN A 55 7.05 14.98 -11.27
C GLN A 55 5.79 14.41 -11.92
N MET A 56 5.76 13.10 -12.23
CA MET A 56 4.56 12.43 -12.73
C MET A 56 3.38 12.59 -11.77
N LEU A 57 3.60 12.42 -10.46
CA LEU A 57 2.55 12.62 -9.46
C LEU A 57 2.11 14.09 -9.37
N ASP A 58 3.05 15.03 -9.32
CA ASP A 58 2.75 16.47 -9.24
C ASP A 58 1.89 16.91 -10.45
N ILE A 59 2.18 16.38 -11.65
CA ILE A 59 1.37 16.59 -12.86
C ILE A 59 -0.04 16.02 -12.70
N LEU A 60 -0.21 14.78 -12.21
CA LEU A 60 -1.53 14.17 -12.00
C LEU A 60 -2.37 14.96 -10.99
N VAL A 61 -1.77 15.38 -9.88
CA VAL A 61 -2.45 16.19 -8.85
C VAL A 61 -2.79 17.58 -9.36
N TYR A 62 -1.93 18.17 -10.19
CA TYR A 62 -2.23 19.44 -10.84
C TYR A 62 -3.36 19.30 -11.86
N GLU A 63 -3.31 18.28 -12.72
CA GLU A 63 -4.35 17.97 -13.70
C GLU A 63 -5.72 17.80 -13.02
N GLU A 64 -5.81 16.98 -11.97
CA GLU A 64 -7.07 16.74 -11.24
C GLU A 64 -7.70 18.03 -10.71
N LYS A 65 -6.90 19.03 -10.31
CA LYS A 65 -7.40 20.33 -9.85
C LYS A 65 -7.94 21.22 -10.96
N GLN A 66 -7.52 20.98 -12.21
CA GLN A 66 -7.98 21.74 -13.37
C GLN A 66 -9.19 21.08 -14.07
N GLN A 67 -9.47 19.80 -13.79
CA GLN A 67 -10.59 19.08 -14.40
C GLN A 67 -11.94 19.48 -13.81
N LEU A 68 -13.00 19.33 -14.61
CA LEU A 68 -14.37 19.38 -14.13
C LEU A 68 -14.67 18.13 -13.28
N GLU A 69 -15.59 18.27 -12.32
CA GLU A 69 -15.96 17.17 -11.43
C GLU A 69 -16.43 15.94 -12.23
N GLY A 70 -15.78 14.79 -12.01
CA GLY A 70 -16.13 13.52 -12.62
C GLY A 70 -15.43 13.20 -13.94
N GLU A 71 -14.65 14.12 -14.51
CA GLU A 71 -13.85 13.85 -15.71
C GLU A 71 -12.46 13.33 -15.35
N THR A 72 -11.99 12.34 -16.13
CA THR A 72 -10.62 11.82 -16.00
C THR A 72 -9.73 12.61 -16.94
N GLY A 73 -8.67 13.22 -16.41
CA GLY A 73 -7.71 13.96 -17.22
C GLY A 73 -6.82 13.05 -18.08
N PRO A 74 -6.26 13.56 -19.19
CA PRO A 74 -5.48 12.78 -20.14
C PRO A 74 -4.21 12.13 -19.55
N CYS A 75 -3.57 12.72 -18.52
CA CYS A 75 -2.42 12.09 -17.85
C CYS A 75 -2.85 10.88 -17.03
N LEU A 76 -3.96 10.97 -16.29
CA LEU A 76 -4.51 9.84 -15.56
C LEU A 76 -4.99 8.74 -16.51
N GLU A 77 -5.65 9.10 -17.62
CA GLU A 77 -6.01 8.15 -18.68
C GLU A 77 -4.78 7.42 -19.22
N TYR A 78 -3.70 8.15 -19.53
CA TYR A 78 -2.45 7.55 -20.00
C TYR A 78 -1.88 6.57 -18.96
N LEU A 79 -1.84 6.96 -17.69
CA LEU A 79 -1.37 6.09 -16.59
C LEU A 79 -2.14 4.76 -16.53
N LEU A 80 -3.46 4.84 -16.66
CA LEU A 80 -4.36 3.69 -16.61
C LEU A 80 -4.26 2.81 -17.86
N GLN A 81 -4.31 3.41 -19.05
CA GLN A 81 -4.28 2.70 -20.34
C GLN A 81 -2.94 1.99 -20.56
N HIS A 82 -1.82 2.64 -20.22
CA HIS A 82 -0.48 2.08 -20.38
C HIS A 82 -0.05 1.21 -19.19
N LYS A 83 -0.92 0.96 -18.20
CA LYS A 83 -0.67 0.10 -17.03
C LYS A 83 0.66 0.43 -16.34
N ILE A 84 0.93 1.71 -16.14
CA ILE A 84 2.19 2.19 -15.54
C ILE A 84 2.37 1.60 -14.14
N LEU A 85 1.30 1.53 -13.35
CA LEU A 85 1.31 0.98 -11.99
C LEU A 85 1.66 -0.52 -11.94
N GLU A 86 1.20 -1.28 -12.93
CA GLU A 86 1.54 -2.69 -13.09
C GLU A 86 3.04 -2.86 -13.40
N THR A 87 3.57 -2.01 -14.27
CA THR A 87 5.00 -1.98 -14.61
C THR A 87 5.83 -1.64 -13.38
N LEU A 88 5.45 -0.58 -12.64
CA LEU A 88 6.11 -0.19 -11.40
C LEU A 88 6.08 -1.30 -10.34
N SER A 89 4.98 -2.05 -10.23
CA SER A 89 4.92 -3.20 -9.31
C SER A 89 5.92 -4.29 -9.68
N THR A 90 6.08 -4.56 -10.98
CA THR A 90 7.10 -5.49 -11.50
C THR A 90 8.52 -4.99 -11.20
N LEU A 91 8.79 -3.70 -11.40
CA LEU A 91 10.09 -3.09 -11.08
C LEU A 91 10.38 -3.13 -9.57
N GLY A 92 9.38 -2.87 -8.74
CA GLY A 92 9.49 -2.99 -7.28
C GLY A 92 9.76 -4.42 -6.83
N LYS A 93 9.14 -5.42 -7.47
CA LYS A 93 9.43 -6.84 -7.21
C LYS A 93 10.87 -7.22 -7.61
N ALA A 94 11.34 -6.71 -8.74
CA ALA A 94 12.69 -6.99 -9.22
C ALA A 94 13.78 -6.40 -8.30
N GLU A 95 13.43 -5.44 -7.44
CA GLU A 95 14.32 -4.73 -6.51
C GLU A 95 15.60 -4.20 -7.20
N TYR A 96 15.44 -3.79 -8.47
CA TYR A 96 16.48 -3.23 -9.30
C TYR A 96 16.07 -1.85 -9.82
N PRO A 97 16.93 -0.82 -9.70
CA PRO A 97 18.17 -0.82 -8.91
C PRO A 97 17.89 -0.97 -7.40
N PRO A 98 18.90 -1.23 -6.55
CA PRO A 98 18.68 -1.47 -5.12
C PRO A 98 17.86 -0.37 -4.44
N GLY A 99 16.77 -0.75 -3.78
CA GLY A 99 15.82 0.15 -3.11
C GLY A 99 14.71 0.68 -4.03
N MET A 100 14.52 0.09 -5.21
CA MET A 100 13.42 0.44 -6.12
C MET A 100 12.05 0.17 -5.48
N ARG A 101 11.90 -0.92 -4.73
CA ARG A 101 10.66 -1.25 -4.01
C ARG A 101 10.25 -0.13 -3.05
N SER A 102 11.19 0.46 -2.34
CA SER A 102 10.92 1.64 -1.49
C SER A 102 10.36 2.81 -2.32
N GLN A 103 10.93 3.08 -3.50
CA GLN A 103 10.45 4.16 -4.37
C GLN A 103 9.05 3.89 -4.92
N VAL A 104 8.77 2.64 -5.29
CA VAL A 104 7.45 2.22 -5.76
C VAL A 104 6.41 2.34 -4.65
N LEU A 105 6.68 1.83 -3.44
CA LEU A 105 5.79 1.96 -2.29
C LEU A 105 5.51 3.42 -1.94
N LEU A 106 6.53 4.29 -1.96
CA LEU A 106 6.37 5.73 -1.74
C LEU A 106 5.50 6.39 -2.82
N PHE A 107 5.71 6.04 -4.10
CA PHE A 107 4.91 6.57 -5.19
C PHE A 107 3.44 6.16 -5.05
N PHE A 108 3.15 4.88 -4.82
CA PHE A 108 1.79 4.40 -4.60
C PHE A 108 1.13 5.03 -3.37
N SER A 109 1.85 5.14 -2.26
CA SER A 109 1.36 5.80 -1.05
C SER A 109 0.93 7.23 -1.32
N ARG A 110 1.74 7.99 -2.06
CA ARG A 110 1.45 9.39 -2.38
C ARG A 110 0.35 9.51 -3.43
N LEU A 111 0.34 8.68 -4.46
CA LEU A 111 -0.70 8.66 -5.49
C LEU A 111 -2.07 8.42 -4.84
N LEU A 112 -2.21 7.35 -4.07
CA LEU A 112 -3.46 7.02 -3.39
C LEU A 112 -3.81 8.07 -2.33
N GLY A 113 -2.82 8.63 -1.62
CA GLY A 113 -3.07 9.61 -0.56
C GLY A 113 -3.44 11.01 -1.05
N GLN A 114 -2.97 11.42 -2.23
CA GLN A 114 -3.13 12.79 -2.74
C GLN A 114 -4.23 12.94 -3.79
N MET A 115 -4.53 11.88 -4.54
CA MET A 115 -5.60 11.91 -5.54
C MET A 115 -6.97 11.82 -4.87
N GLN A 116 -7.88 12.69 -5.29
CA GLN A 116 -9.27 12.74 -4.83
C GLN A 116 -10.16 11.77 -5.59
N SER A 117 -9.84 11.55 -6.87
CA SER A 117 -10.47 10.53 -7.71
C SER A 117 -10.44 9.15 -7.02
N PRO A 118 -11.50 8.34 -7.16
CA PRO A 118 -11.67 7.12 -6.40
C PRO A 118 -10.85 5.97 -7.02
N LEU A 119 -9.51 6.12 -7.04
CA LEU A 119 -8.58 5.33 -7.84
C LEU A 119 -8.69 3.81 -7.64
N MET A 120 -9.06 3.37 -6.43
CA MET A 120 -9.20 1.95 -6.09
C MET A 120 -10.30 1.22 -6.88
N HIS A 121 -11.21 1.96 -7.54
CA HIS A 121 -12.22 1.39 -8.43
C HIS A 121 -11.65 0.98 -9.78
N TYR A 122 -10.50 1.54 -10.18
CA TYR A 122 -9.87 1.15 -11.43
C TYR A 122 -9.13 -0.16 -11.24
N PHE A 123 -9.49 -1.16 -12.06
CA PHE A 123 -8.81 -2.45 -12.09
C PHE A 123 -7.28 -2.32 -12.27
N ASN A 124 -6.84 -1.37 -13.11
CA ASN A 124 -5.43 -1.07 -13.38
C ASN A 124 -4.69 -0.40 -12.21
N VAL A 125 -5.38 -0.04 -11.12
CA VAL A 125 -4.80 0.45 -9.86
C VAL A 125 -4.89 -0.63 -8.80
N TYR A 126 -6.08 -1.21 -8.64
CA TYR A 126 -6.37 -2.22 -7.64
C TYR A 126 -5.45 -3.45 -7.73
N ARG A 127 -5.26 -4.04 -8.92
CA ARG A 127 -4.40 -5.21 -9.10
C ARG A 127 -2.94 -4.94 -8.70
N PRO A 128 -2.31 -3.83 -9.15
CA PRO A 128 -1.00 -3.42 -8.65
C PRO A 128 -0.94 -3.25 -7.13
N VAL A 129 -1.96 -2.64 -6.51
CA VAL A 129 -2.04 -2.49 -5.05
C VAL A 129 -2.00 -3.85 -4.35
N GLN A 130 -2.82 -4.80 -4.80
CA GLN A 130 -2.83 -6.16 -4.23
C GLN A 130 -1.47 -6.85 -4.39
N LYS A 131 -0.83 -6.71 -5.56
CA LYS A 131 0.51 -7.26 -5.77
C LYS A 131 1.51 -6.70 -4.78
N LEU A 132 1.52 -5.39 -4.56
CA LEU A 132 2.46 -4.75 -3.62
C LEU A 132 2.26 -5.21 -2.17
N ILE A 133 1.02 -5.49 -1.75
CA ILE A 133 0.76 -6.11 -0.44
C ILE A 133 1.40 -7.51 -0.38
N GLN A 134 1.28 -8.29 -1.46
CA GLN A 134 1.82 -9.65 -1.56
C GLN A 134 3.35 -9.72 -1.71
N LEU A 135 4.01 -8.61 -2.07
CA LEU A 135 5.49 -8.56 -2.19
C LEU A 135 6.21 -8.48 -0.83
N GLN A 136 5.49 -8.30 0.26
CA GLN A 136 6.09 -8.22 1.58
C GLN A 136 6.64 -9.60 1.96
N GLY A 137 7.83 -9.70 2.54
CA GLY A 137 8.40 -11.01 2.92
C GLY A 137 8.97 -11.89 1.78
N ASP A 138 8.87 -11.50 0.51
CA ASP A 138 9.64 -12.08 -0.61
C ASP A 138 11.03 -11.40 -0.61
N ALA A 139 11.93 -11.89 0.24
CA ALA A 139 13.13 -11.16 0.65
C ALA A 139 14.25 -11.18 -0.42
N LEU A 140 14.27 -10.16 -1.29
CA LEU A 140 15.49 -9.66 -1.91
C LEU A 140 15.97 -8.41 -1.13
N GLY A 141 16.61 -8.61 0.02
CA GLY A 141 17.21 -7.52 0.82
C GLY A 141 16.38 -7.03 2.02
N PRO A 142 16.83 -5.96 2.72
CA PRO A 142 16.16 -5.43 3.90
C PRO A 142 14.75 -4.90 3.57
N GLU A 143 13.74 -5.32 4.33
CA GLU A 143 12.37 -4.81 4.16
C GLU A 143 12.29 -3.30 4.44
N PRO A 144 11.71 -2.49 3.53
CA PRO A 144 11.49 -1.07 3.76
C PRO A 144 10.24 -0.87 4.64
N GLU A 145 10.32 -1.31 5.90
CA GLU A 145 9.18 -1.34 6.84
C GLU A 145 8.45 -0.01 6.97
N LYS A 146 9.17 1.12 6.88
CA LYS A 146 8.57 2.46 6.97
C LYS A 146 7.71 2.78 5.77
N GLU A 147 8.20 2.50 4.57
CA GLU A 147 7.49 2.69 3.31
C GLU A 147 6.33 1.69 3.18
N VAL A 148 6.52 0.45 3.65
CA VAL A 148 5.45 -0.55 3.75
C VAL A 148 4.34 -0.04 4.67
N LEU A 149 4.69 0.40 5.89
CA LEU A 149 3.71 0.95 6.83
C LEU A 149 3.00 2.17 6.25
N GLN A 150 3.71 3.08 5.57
CA GLN A 150 3.11 4.25 4.94
C GLN A 150 2.07 3.84 3.88
N PHE A 151 2.41 2.88 3.02
CA PHE A 151 1.52 2.36 2.00
C PHE A 151 0.27 1.72 2.62
N ILE A 152 0.47 0.84 3.59
CA ILE A 152 -0.60 0.17 4.32
C ILE A 152 -1.52 1.17 5.05
N ALA A 153 -0.96 2.22 5.66
CA ALA A 153 -1.73 3.24 6.36
C ALA A 153 -2.62 4.06 5.41
N VAL A 154 -2.13 4.37 4.21
CA VAL A 154 -2.94 5.04 3.17
C VAL A 154 -4.10 4.14 2.74
N LEU A 155 -3.86 2.83 2.56
CA LEU A 155 -4.93 1.87 2.25
C LEU A 155 -5.96 1.80 3.38
N CYS A 156 -5.55 1.75 4.65
CA CYS A 156 -6.47 1.76 5.78
C CYS A 156 -7.32 3.04 5.80
N THR A 157 -6.73 4.18 5.45
CA THR A 157 -7.46 5.45 5.33
C THR A 157 -8.49 5.41 4.20
N LYS A 158 -8.14 4.87 3.04
CA LYS A 158 -9.08 4.72 1.91
C LYS A 158 -10.20 3.73 2.22
N ILE A 159 -9.90 2.62 2.89
CA ILE A 159 -10.91 1.66 3.34
C ILE A 159 -11.83 2.30 4.38
N ARG A 160 -11.33 3.15 5.27
CA ARG A 160 -12.20 3.87 6.21
C ARG A 160 -13.13 4.85 5.50
N GLN A 161 -12.67 5.50 4.44
CA GLN A 161 -13.49 6.38 3.60
C GLN A 161 -14.53 5.57 2.81
N GLU A 162 -14.16 4.38 2.35
CA GLU A 162 -15.01 3.49 1.59
C GLU A 162 -14.90 2.02 2.06
N PRO A 163 -15.66 1.65 3.12
CA PRO A 163 -15.55 0.33 3.76
C PRO A 163 -15.82 -0.86 2.83
N ALA A 164 -16.59 -0.65 1.76
CA ALA A 164 -16.90 -1.66 0.77
C ALA A 164 -15.66 -2.18 0.02
N LEU A 165 -14.53 -1.46 0.05
CA LEU A 165 -13.28 -1.89 -0.57
C LEU A 165 -12.57 -3.01 0.20
N LEU A 166 -12.86 -3.17 1.49
CA LEU A 166 -12.10 -4.07 2.37
C LEU A 166 -12.08 -5.55 1.92
N PRO A 167 -13.22 -6.18 1.57
CA PRO A 167 -13.22 -7.58 1.12
C PRO A 167 -12.27 -7.80 -0.06
N TYR A 168 -12.31 -6.88 -1.04
CA TYR A 168 -11.46 -6.94 -2.21
C TYR A 168 -9.97 -6.81 -1.84
N VAL A 169 -9.61 -5.86 -0.97
CA VAL A 169 -8.22 -5.71 -0.53
C VAL A 169 -7.72 -6.94 0.26
N LEU A 170 -8.61 -7.68 0.93
CA LEU A 170 -8.28 -8.92 1.63
C LEU A 170 -8.18 -10.15 0.69
N GLU A 171 -8.95 -10.18 -0.40
CA GLU A 171 -8.98 -11.27 -1.37
C GLU A 171 -7.65 -11.38 -2.15
N GLY A 172 -6.71 -12.16 -1.64
CA GLY A 172 -5.40 -12.31 -2.28
C GLY A 172 -5.37 -13.11 -3.59
N ARG A 173 -6.51 -13.56 -4.15
CA ARG A 173 -6.61 -14.14 -5.51
C ARG A 173 -7.99 -13.97 -6.14
N ASP A 174 -7.94 -13.53 -7.40
CA ASP A 174 -8.94 -13.65 -8.48
C ASP A 174 -10.15 -12.70 -8.52
N VAL A 175 -9.86 -11.42 -8.80
CA VAL A 175 -10.87 -10.50 -9.32
C VAL A 175 -11.08 -10.80 -10.81
N GLY A 176 -11.92 -11.79 -11.07
CA GLY A 176 -12.52 -12.11 -12.38
C GLY A 176 -13.96 -11.61 -12.54
N SER A 177 -14.57 -10.99 -11.51
CA SER A 177 -15.99 -10.65 -11.55
C SER A 177 -16.31 -9.33 -10.84
N LEU A 178 -15.67 -8.23 -11.23
CA LEU A 178 -16.19 -6.90 -10.93
C LEU A 178 -17.16 -6.49 -12.05
N GLY A 179 -18.45 -6.78 -11.84
CA GLY A 179 -19.56 -6.29 -12.66
C GLY A 179 -19.84 -4.79 -12.45
N LEU A 180 -18.81 -3.94 -12.47
CA LEU A 180 -18.96 -2.48 -12.49
C LEU A 180 -18.84 -2.00 -13.94
N ALA A 181 -19.83 -2.38 -14.75
CA ALA A 181 -19.99 -1.84 -16.09
C ALA A 181 -20.81 -0.54 -16.02
N ALA A 182 -20.13 0.60 -16.16
CA ALA A 182 -20.78 1.79 -16.70
C ALA A 182 -21.14 1.48 -18.16
N LYS A 183 -22.44 1.22 -18.42
CA LYS A 183 -22.96 1.10 -19.79
C LYS A 183 -22.96 2.47 -20.47
N PRO A 184 -22.59 2.51 -21.75
CA PRO A 184 -23.53 3.01 -22.74
C PRO A 184 -23.92 1.89 -23.71
N SER A 185 -25.23 1.77 -23.88
CA SER A 185 -25.90 0.92 -24.86
C SER A 185 -25.58 1.33 -26.31
N THR A 186 -25.24 0.37 -27.16
CA THR A 186 -25.74 0.27 -28.56
C THR A 186 -25.58 -1.17 -29.08
N SER A 187 -26.56 -1.55 -29.89
CA SER A 187 -26.92 -2.89 -30.37
C SER A 187 -26.15 -3.41 -31.59
N SER A 188 -26.28 -4.74 -31.79
CA SER A 188 -25.94 -5.60 -32.94
C SER A 188 -24.63 -6.35 -32.75
N GLY A 189 -24.54 -7.67 -32.81
CA GLY A 189 -25.44 -8.67 -33.40
C GLY A 189 -24.57 -9.60 -34.24
N GLN A 190 -24.51 -10.89 -33.88
CA GLN A 190 -24.27 -12.10 -34.71
C GLN A 190 -23.52 -13.20 -33.95
N SER A 191 -23.77 -14.42 -34.39
CA SER A 191 -23.80 -15.64 -33.59
C SER A 191 -22.88 -16.73 -34.16
N LEU A 192 -22.52 -17.69 -33.27
CA LEU A 192 -22.18 -19.12 -33.50
C LEU A 192 -20.72 -19.49 -33.88
N PRO A 193 -20.28 -20.77 -33.74
CA PRO A 193 -20.23 -21.60 -32.51
C PRO A 193 -18.94 -22.48 -32.42
N SER A 194 -18.92 -23.45 -31.49
CA SER A 194 -18.07 -24.66 -31.42
C SER A 194 -16.70 -24.51 -30.72
N SER A 195 -16.17 -25.43 -29.91
CA SER A 195 -16.48 -26.84 -29.63
C SER A 195 -16.04 -27.17 -28.19
N GLY A 196 -16.69 -28.16 -27.59
CA GLY A 196 -16.40 -28.60 -26.23
C GLY A 196 -15.07 -29.33 -26.08
N ASP A 197 -14.49 -29.19 -24.89
CA ASP A 197 -13.79 -30.27 -24.21
C ASP A 197 -13.94 -30.06 -22.70
N GLN A 198 -14.74 -30.92 -22.08
CA GLN A 198 -14.87 -31.02 -20.63
C GLN A 198 -13.69 -31.84 -20.12
N CYS A 199 -12.86 -31.25 -19.26
CA CYS A 199 -11.94 -32.02 -18.42
C CYS A 199 -12.33 -31.86 -16.94
N PRO A 200 -12.33 -32.97 -16.17
CA PRO A 200 -12.95 -33.00 -14.85
C PRO A 200 -12.14 -32.21 -13.82
N GLU A 201 -12.83 -31.36 -13.07
CA GLU A 201 -12.30 -30.68 -11.89
C GLU A 201 -11.80 -31.70 -10.88
N LYS A 202 -10.48 -31.71 -10.67
CA LYS A 202 -9.85 -32.35 -9.52
C LYS A 202 -9.85 -31.33 -8.38
N PRO A 203 -10.34 -31.66 -7.17
CA PRO A 203 -10.31 -30.73 -6.05
C PRO A 203 -8.84 -30.46 -5.73
N ARG A 204 -8.35 -29.26 -6.05
CA ARG A 204 -7.01 -28.84 -5.67
C ARG A 204 -6.99 -28.74 -4.16
N GLY A 205 -6.33 -29.72 -3.54
CA GLY A 205 -5.98 -29.71 -2.13
C GLY A 205 -5.36 -28.36 -1.80
N ARG A 206 -5.93 -27.71 -0.80
CA ARG A 206 -5.45 -26.45 -0.24
C ARG A 206 -4.21 -26.77 0.58
N ASP A 207 -3.04 -26.36 0.11
CA ASP A 207 -1.86 -26.27 0.98
C ASP A 207 -2.16 -25.24 2.08
N PRO A 208 -2.19 -25.61 3.37
CA PRO A 208 -2.61 -24.70 4.44
C PRO A 208 -1.55 -23.66 4.85
N ALA A 209 -0.37 -23.65 4.22
CA ALA A 209 0.81 -22.98 4.76
C ALA A 209 1.35 -21.81 3.93
N ALA A 210 0.84 -21.57 2.71
CA ALA A 210 1.10 -20.30 2.03
C ALA A 210 0.11 -19.27 2.60
N SER A 211 0.43 -18.65 3.73
CA SER A 211 -0.36 -17.50 4.22
C SER A 211 -0.37 -16.46 3.12
N VAL A 212 -1.50 -16.31 2.44
CA VAL A 212 -1.64 -15.34 1.37
C VAL A 212 -1.52 -13.97 2.03
N LEU A 213 -0.39 -13.30 1.83
CA LEU A 213 -0.15 -11.99 2.39
C LEU A 213 -1.24 -11.04 1.92
N ASN A 214 -1.96 -10.51 2.89
CA ASN A 214 -3.03 -9.55 2.75
C ASN A 214 -2.80 -8.39 3.73
N LEU A 215 -3.64 -7.35 3.62
CA LEU A 215 -3.56 -6.14 4.44
C LEU A 215 -3.45 -6.43 5.96
N VAL A 216 -4.21 -7.40 6.47
CA VAL A 216 -4.23 -7.75 7.90
C VAL A 216 -2.95 -8.48 8.31
N THR A 217 -2.52 -9.49 7.55
CA THR A 217 -1.26 -10.20 7.84
C THR A 217 -0.06 -9.25 7.75
N SER A 218 -0.07 -8.29 6.82
CA SER A 218 0.92 -7.22 6.71
C SER A 218 0.97 -6.36 7.97
N LEU A 219 -0.18 -5.88 8.46
CA LEU A 219 -0.28 -5.09 9.68
C LEU A 219 0.20 -5.86 10.92
N ILE A 220 -0.22 -7.13 11.06
CA ILE A 220 0.23 -8.00 12.15
C ILE A 220 1.74 -8.23 12.08
N GLY A 221 2.30 -8.41 10.87
CA GLY A 221 3.74 -8.49 10.67
C GLY A 221 4.47 -7.23 11.14
N LEU A 222 3.95 -6.05 10.81
CA LEU A 222 4.50 -4.76 11.25
C LEU A 222 4.40 -4.56 12.77
N CYS A 223 3.40 -5.15 13.44
CA CYS A 223 3.31 -5.15 14.90
C CYS A 223 4.45 -5.92 15.59
N LYS A 224 5.17 -6.79 14.84
CA LYS A 224 6.33 -7.55 15.31
C LYS A 224 7.67 -6.85 15.00
N SER A 225 7.65 -5.65 14.43
CA SER A 225 8.86 -4.87 14.09
C SER A 225 9.70 -4.52 15.33
N LYS A 226 11.02 -4.42 15.16
CA LYS A 226 11.93 -3.88 16.20
C LYS A 226 11.80 -2.37 16.37
N ASN A 227 11.15 -1.68 15.44
CA ASN A 227 10.97 -0.25 15.48
C ASN A 227 9.65 0.12 16.19
N LYS A 228 9.77 0.62 17.43
CA LYS A 228 8.61 1.00 18.28
C LYS A 228 7.64 1.97 17.58
N LYS A 229 8.12 2.87 16.72
CA LYS A 229 7.24 3.79 15.95
C LYS A 229 6.44 3.06 14.87
N VAL A 230 7.03 2.05 14.24
CA VAL A 230 6.34 1.21 13.25
C VAL A 230 5.26 0.38 13.94
N VAL A 231 5.60 -0.26 15.06
CA VAL A 231 4.65 -1.05 15.87
C VAL A 231 3.45 -0.21 16.32
N LEU A 232 3.70 0.98 16.88
CA LEU A 232 2.63 1.89 17.33
C LEU A 232 1.68 2.25 16.18
N LYS A 233 2.23 2.67 15.04
CA LYS A 233 1.44 3.05 13.86
C LYS A 233 0.69 1.88 13.24
N ALA A 234 1.27 0.67 13.24
CA ALA A 234 0.59 -0.53 12.77
C ALA A 234 -0.63 -0.86 13.64
N ARG A 235 -0.48 -0.78 14.97
CA ARG A 235 -1.58 -0.94 15.93
C ARG A 235 -2.69 0.11 15.74
N GLU A 236 -2.33 1.37 15.57
CA GLU A 236 -3.30 2.44 15.25
C GLU A 236 -4.09 2.15 13.96
N ASN A 237 -3.44 1.63 12.92
CA ASN A 237 -4.12 1.28 11.66
C ASN A 237 -4.98 0.01 11.78
N LEU A 238 -4.60 -0.97 12.60
CA LEU A 238 -5.48 -2.10 12.93
C LEU A 238 -6.76 -1.62 13.61
N LEU A 239 -6.65 -0.73 14.60
CA LEU A 239 -7.83 -0.12 15.24
C LEU A 239 -8.66 0.68 14.26
N LEU A 240 -8.01 1.39 13.33
CA LEU A 240 -8.71 2.14 12.29
C LEU A 240 -9.62 1.22 11.45
N LEU A 241 -9.13 0.02 11.09
CA LEU A 241 -9.88 -0.97 10.33
C LEU A 241 -10.99 -1.62 11.15
N THR A 242 -10.72 -2.00 12.39
CA THR A 242 -11.71 -2.69 13.24
C THR A 242 -12.81 -1.78 13.77
N SER A 243 -12.57 -0.46 13.79
CA SER A 243 -13.56 0.54 14.22
C SER A 243 -14.52 0.99 13.11
N VAL A 244 -14.47 0.37 11.93
CA VAL A 244 -15.34 0.73 10.80
C VAL A 244 -16.74 0.17 11.02
N ASP A 245 -17.73 1.07 11.15
CA ASP A 245 -19.14 0.71 11.26
C ASP A 245 -19.74 0.39 9.88
N HIS A 246 -19.37 -0.78 9.34
CA HIS A 246 -19.90 -1.28 8.08
C HIS A 246 -20.02 -2.80 8.09
N PRO A 247 -21.22 -3.38 7.87
CA PRO A 247 -21.48 -4.80 8.11
C PRO A 247 -20.61 -5.72 7.22
N THR A 248 -20.45 -5.39 5.94
CA THR A 248 -19.61 -6.20 5.03
C THR A 248 -18.13 -6.13 5.39
N ALA A 249 -17.66 -4.98 5.87
CA ALA A 249 -16.26 -4.81 6.25
C ALA A 249 -15.97 -5.58 7.56
N ALA A 250 -16.88 -5.47 8.54
CA ALA A 250 -16.82 -6.23 9.78
C ALA A 250 -16.86 -7.75 9.52
N GLN A 251 -17.74 -8.20 8.62
CA GLN A 251 -17.79 -9.61 8.23
C GLN A 251 -16.49 -10.06 7.57
N ALA A 252 -15.94 -9.29 6.64
CA ALA A 252 -14.69 -9.62 5.97
C ALA A 252 -13.50 -9.67 6.94
N LEU A 253 -13.44 -8.76 7.93
CA LEU A 253 -12.44 -8.84 8.99
C LEU A 253 -12.62 -10.09 9.86
N ALA A 254 -13.86 -10.41 10.24
CA ALA A 254 -14.13 -11.55 11.10
C ALA A 254 -13.90 -12.90 10.41
N GLN A 255 -14.23 -13.03 9.13
CA GLN A 255 -14.28 -14.31 8.41
C GLN A 255 -13.12 -14.49 7.43
N ASP A 256 -12.73 -13.45 6.68
CA ASP A 256 -11.83 -13.58 5.53
C ASP A 256 -10.38 -13.18 5.85
N SER A 257 -10.17 -12.40 6.90
CA SER A 257 -8.85 -11.83 7.22
C SER A 257 -7.98 -12.64 8.18
N MET A 258 -8.57 -13.63 8.88
CA MET A 258 -7.97 -14.35 10.02
C MET A 258 -7.54 -13.47 11.21
N LEU A 259 -8.01 -12.22 11.30
CA LEU A 259 -7.58 -11.25 12.31
C LEU A 259 -7.61 -11.81 13.73
N GLY A 260 -8.74 -12.39 14.17
CA GLY A 260 -8.87 -12.91 15.55
C GLY A 260 -7.85 -13.99 15.90
N LEU A 261 -7.54 -14.88 14.94
CA LEU A 261 -6.52 -15.93 15.11
C LEU A 261 -5.13 -15.31 15.18
N LEU A 262 -4.81 -14.37 14.28
CA LEU A 262 -3.51 -13.70 14.25
C LEU A 262 -3.23 -12.86 15.50
N LEU A 263 -4.27 -12.20 16.04
CA LEU A 263 -4.15 -11.44 17.29
C LEU A 263 -3.87 -12.37 18.47
N SER A 264 -4.58 -13.50 18.53
CA SER A 264 -4.43 -14.51 19.59
C SER A 264 -3.07 -15.21 19.51
N ASP A 265 -2.65 -15.62 18.31
CA ASP A 265 -1.34 -16.21 18.06
C ASP A 265 -0.21 -15.27 18.46
N HIS A 266 -0.32 -13.97 18.13
CA HIS A 266 0.67 -13.00 18.58
C HIS A 266 0.69 -12.84 20.10
N LEU A 267 -0.48 -12.80 20.76
CA LEU A 267 -0.56 -12.75 22.22
C LEU A 267 0.14 -13.97 22.86
N CYS A 268 -0.12 -15.17 22.35
CA CYS A 268 0.55 -16.40 22.80
C CYS A 268 2.07 -16.32 22.60
N SER A 269 2.53 -15.84 21.43
CA SER A 269 3.97 -15.67 21.17
C SER A 269 4.65 -14.70 22.14
N LEU A 270 3.94 -13.65 22.58
CA LEU A 270 4.44 -12.70 23.57
C LEU A 270 4.47 -13.31 24.97
N TYR A 271 3.48 -14.13 25.32
CA TYR A 271 3.46 -14.87 26.58
C TYR A 271 4.62 -15.85 26.67
N ASP A 272 4.84 -16.65 25.63
CA ASP A 272 5.92 -17.64 25.56
C ASP A 272 7.32 -16.99 25.61
N ALA A 273 7.42 -15.71 25.22
CA ALA A 273 8.65 -14.92 25.30
C ALA A 273 8.92 -14.35 26.71
N ILE A 274 8.01 -14.51 27.67
CA ILE A 274 8.22 -14.11 29.07
C ILE A 274 9.11 -15.17 29.75
N PRO A 275 10.28 -14.78 30.30
CA PRO A 275 11.10 -15.71 31.05
C PRO A 275 10.36 -16.30 32.26
N GLY A 276 10.38 -17.63 32.42
CA GLY A 276 9.77 -18.31 33.57
C GLY A 276 10.44 -18.01 34.92
N ALA A 277 11.60 -17.34 34.92
CA ALA A 277 12.37 -16.99 36.10
C ALA A 277 12.08 -15.57 36.66
N ILE A 278 11.06 -14.87 36.14
CA ILE A 278 10.71 -13.53 36.64
C ILE A 278 10.20 -13.63 38.08
N SER A 279 10.73 -12.77 38.95
CA SER A 279 10.27 -12.66 40.33
C SER A 279 8.85 -12.07 40.41
N PRO A 280 7.98 -12.62 41.27
CA PRO A 280 6.67 -12.02 41.56
C PRO A 280 6.76 -10.57 42.08
N ALA A 281 7.85 -10.19 42.75
CA ALA A 281 8.07 -8.83 43.23
C ALA A 281 8.34 -7.84 42.07
N ASP A 282 9.05 -8.30 41.04
CA ASP A 282 9.38 -7.49 39.85
C ASP A 282 8.13 -7.23 39.01
N THR A 283 7.23 -8.22 38.91
CA THR A 283 5.92 -8.05 38.27
C THR A 283 5.02 -7.08 39.03
N ALA A 284 5.02 -7.12 40.35
CA ALA A 284 4.21 -6.21 41.18
C ALA A 284 4.69 -4.74 41.14
N THR A 285 5.96 -4.51 40.81
CA THR A 285 6.54 -3.16 40.70
C THR A 285 6.46 -2.59 39.28
N LEU A 286 5.98 -3.36 38.31
CA LEU A 286 5.82 -2.90 36.93
C LEU A 286 4.72 -1.82 36.88
N PRO A 287 5.02 -0.62 36.34
CA PRO A 287 4.00 0.42 36.18
C PRO A 287 2.92 -0.01 35.18
N PRO A 288 1.72 0.61 35.23
CA PRO A 288 0.69 0.37 34.22
C PRO A 288 1.24 0.57 32.81
N VAL A 289 1.14 -0.48 31.99
CA VAL A 289 1.59 -0.44 30.60
C VAL A 289 0.45 0.08 29.75
N GLN A 290 0.73 1.10 28.94
CA GLN A 290 -0.21 1.62 27.95
C GLN A 290 0.40 1.49 26.56
N TRP A 291 -0.28 0.83 25.64
CA TRP A 291 0.28 0.52 24.34
C TRP A 291 0.59 1.77 23.48
N ARG A 292 -0.06 2.90 23.78
CA ARG A 292 0.13 4.20 23.09
C ARG A 292 1.29 5.02 23.64
N LEU A 293 1.71 4.79 24.88
CA LEU A 293 2.82 5.53 25.48
C LEU A 293 4.14 4.83 25.15
N GLN A 294 5.11 5.60 24.67
CA GLN A 294 6.47 5.09 24.49
C GLN A 294 7.21 5.17 25.82
N SER A 295 7.85 4.08 26.24
CA SER A 295 8.69 4.04 27.43
C SER A 295 9.80 5.10 27.33
N ASP A 296 9.97 5.89 28.38
CA ASP A 296 11.02 6.90 28.47
C ASP A 296 12.40 6.19 28.50
N PRO A 297 13.36 6.55 27.63
CA PRO A 297 14.69 5.94 27.64
C PRO A 297 15.43 6.12 28.98
N SER A 298 15.07 7.11 29.80
CA SER A 298 15.62 7.28 31.15
C SER A 298 15.11 6.26 32.17
N ALA A 299 13.99 5.57 31.88
CA ALA A 299 13.41 4.54 32.75
C ALA A 299 14.07 3.15 32.57
N GLU A 300 15.04 3.02 31.66
CA GLU A 300 15.78 1.78 31.42
C GLU A 300 16.85 1.49 32.49
N GLU A 301 17.26 2.49 33.29
CA GLU A 301 18.25 2.31 34.38
C GLU A 301 17.78 1.39 35.52
N ASN A 302 16.46 1.25 35.70
CA ASN A 302 15.84 0.36 36.70
C ASN A 302 15.17 -0.87 36.04
N SER A 303 15.76 -1.40 34.97
CA SER A 303 15.21 -2.55 34.25
C SER A 303 15.63 -3.89 34.87
N PHE A 304 14.67 -4.77 35.13
CA PHE A 304 14.92 -6.14 35.57
C PHE A 304 14.86 -7.14 34.38
N PRO A 305 15.51 -8.33 34.49
CA PRO A 305 15.47 -9.33 33.43
C PRO A 305 14.04 -9.76 33.08
N GLY A 306 13.65 -9.62 31.81
CA GLY A 306 12.30 -9.97 31.34
C GLY A 306 11.27 -8.83 31.40
N LYS A 307 11.62 -7.66 31.95
CA LYS A 307 10.77 -6.45 31.90
C LYS A 307 10.29 -6.11 30.48
N PRO A 308 11.14 -6.10 29.43
CA PRO A 308 10.68 -5.80 28.07
C PRO A 308 9.66 -6.81 27.53
N SER A 309 9.79 -8.10 27.88
CA SER A 309 8.82 -9.13 27.49
C SER A 309 7.46 -8.90 28.16
N LEU A 310 7.46 -8.54 29.45
CA LEU A 310 6.24 -8.19 30.17
C LEU A 310 5.58 -6.92 29.61
N GLU A 311 6.36 -5.87 29.35
CA GLU A 311 5.84 -4.64 28.74
C GLU A 311 5.25 -4.91 27.35
N ALA A 312 5.88 -5.76 26.55
CA ALA A 312 5.35 -6.15 25.25
C ALA A 312 4.04 -6.95 25.38
N PHE A 313 3.97 -7.90 26.31
CA PHE A 313 2.78 -8.71 26.57
C PHE A 313 1.61 -7.87 27.10
N PHE A 314 1.81 -7.12 28.19
CA PHE A 314 0.76 -6.27 28.75
C PHE A 314 0.37 -5.12 27.81
N GLY A 315 1.33 -4.59 27.06
CA GLY A 315 1.06 -3.60 26.02
C GLY A 315 0.37 -4.17 24.78
N TRP A 316 0.27 -5.50 24.63
CA TRP A 316 -0.60 -6.13 23.64
C TRP A 316 -1.96 -6.50 24.22
N LEU A 317 -2.04 -6.81 25.52
CA LEU A 317 -3.33 -7.01 26.21
C LEU A 317 -4.13 -5.71 26.38
N ASP A 318 -3.46 -4.58 26.58
CA ASP A 318 -4.09 -3.25 26.63
C ASP A 318 -4.58 -2.76 25.26
N PHE A 319 -4.00 -3.30 24.17
CA PHE A 319 -4.35 -2.99 22.78
C PHE A 319 -5.60 -3.74 22.32
#